data_AF-A0A970WZ82-F1
#
_entry.id   AF-A0A970WZ82-F1
#
_cell.length_a   1.000
_cell.length_b   1.000
_cell.length_c   1.000
_cell.angle_alpha   90.00
_cell.angle_beta   90.00
_cell.angle_gamma   90.00
#
_symmetry.space_group_name_H-M   'P 1'
#
loop_
_entity.id
_entity.type
_entity.pdbx_description
1 polymer ?
#
loop_
_entity_poly.entity_id
_entity_poly.type
_entity_poly.pdbx_seq_one_letter_code
_entity_poly.pdbx_strand_id
1 'polypeptide(L)' 'MFRSGNLRGGGRKGWLALVGHFDEHDHVTEVCAGTPIGHTREYYLDRSRITGDLHDQASFLWCAVAILR' A
#
# COMPACT_ATOMS: atom_id res chain seq x y z
N MET A 1 -4.96 20.52 13.67
CA MET A 1 -6.34 20.17 13.26
C MET A 1 -6.29 18.88 12.44
N PHE A 2 -6.12 17.72 13.10
CA PHE A 2 -6.40 16.41 12.53
C PHE A 2 -7.58 15.87 13.31
N ARG A 3 -8.79 16.19 12.86
CA ARG A 3 -9.98 15.57 13.45
C ARG A 3 -9.97 14.12 13.00
N SER A 4 -9.90 13.21 13.97
CA SER A 4 -10.18 11.79 13.83
C SER A 4 -11.59 11.64 13.26
N GLY A 5 -11.70 11.71 11.94
CA GLY A 5 -12.88 11.33 11.19
C GLY A 5 -13.00 9.82 11.25
N ASN A 6 -14.23 9.33 11.34
CA ASN A 6 -14.56 7.93 11.55
C ASN A 6 -14.12 7.04 10.36
N LEU A 7 -12.83 6.72 10.26
CA LEU A 7 -12.24 5.76 9.30
C LEU A 7 -12.57 4.29 9.65
N ARG A 8 -13.31 4.05 10.74
CA ARG A 8 -13.38 2.75 11.43
C ARG A 8 -13.86 1.59 10.55
N GLY A 9 -14.72 1.85 9.55
CA GLY A 9 -15.22 0.81 8.64
C GLY A 9 -14.29 0.51 7.46
N GLY A 10 -13.84 1.54 6.75
CA GLY A 10 -13.01 1.41 5.54
C GLY A 10 -11.53 1.17 5.84
N GLY A 11 -10.97 1.91 6.80
CA GLY A 11 -9.57 1.79 7.19
C GLY A 11 -9.22 0.43 7.78
N ARG A 12 -10.10 -0.14 8.62
CA ARG A 12 -9.91 -1.50 9.16
C ARG A 12 -9.97 -2.57 8.07
N LYS A 13 -10.91 -2.46 7.13
CA LYS A 13 -11.03 -3.41 6.01
C LYS A 13 -9.80 -3.36 5.11
N GLY A 14 -9.35 -2.15 4.76
CA GLY A 14 -8.12 -1.96 3.98
C GLY A 14 -6.89 -2.49 4.70
N TRP A 15 -6.75 -2.21 5.99
CA TRP A 15 -5.63 -2.72 6.80
C TRP A 15 -5.57 -4.25 6.83
N LEU A 16 -6.70 -4.91 7.07
CA LEU A 16 -6.76 -6.37 7.09
C LEU A 16 -6.41 -6.99 5.73
N ALA A 17 -6.81 -6.35 4.62
CA ALA A 17 -6.40 -6.80 3.29
C ALA A 17 -4.90 -6.59 3.06
N LEU A 18 -4.36 -5.43 3.45
CA LEU A 18 -2.96 -5.07 3.25
C LEU A 18 -1.99 -5.97 4.02
N VAL A 19 -2.32 -6.36 5.25
CA VAL A 19 -1.53 -7.33 6.04
C VAL A 19 -1.45 -8.69 5.33
N GLY A 20 -2.42 -9.04 4.47
CA GLY A 20 -2.39 -10.27 3.68
C GLY A 20 -1.38 -10.28 2.53
N HIS A 21 -0.68 -9.17 2.27
CA HIS A 21 0.29 -9.03 1.19
C HIS A 21 1.76 -9.19 1.63
N PHE A 22 2.02 -9.73 2.82
CA PHE A 22 3.38 -10.09 3.22
C PHE A 22 3.75 -11.50 2.78
N ASP A 23 4.96 -11.66 2.22
CA ASP A 23 5.56 -12.97 1.96
C ASP A 23 6.23 -13.56 3.24
N GLU A 24 6.84 -14.74 3.12
CA GLU A 24 7.53 -15.38 4.26
C GLU A 24 8.81 -14.66 4.73
N HIS A 25 9.25 -13.61 4.02
CA HIS A 25 10.44 -12.80 4.34
C HIS A 25 10.07 -11.39 4.83
N ASP A 26 8.82 -11.18 5.23
CA ASP A 26 8.28 -9.88 5.65
C ASP A 26 8.36 -8.79 4.57
N HIS A 27 8.35 -9.16 3.28
CA HIS A 27 8.24 -8.21 2.19
C HIS A 27 6.80 -7.98 1.77
N VAL A 28 6.45 -6.72 1.52
CA VAL A 28 5.19 -6.39 0.86
C VAL A 28 5.23 -6.82 -0.61
N THR A 29 4.19 -7.50 -1.05
CA THR A 29 3.99 -8.01 -2.41
C THR A 29 3.02 -7.13 -3.21
N GLU A 30 2.90 -7.39 -4.51
CA GLU A 30 1.95 -6.71 -5.41
C GLU A 30 2.16 -5.19 -5.57
N VAL A 31 3.37 -4.69 -5.28
CA VAL A 31 3.70 -3.27 -5.34
C VAL A 31 4.00 -2.85 -6.77
N CYS A 32 3.32 -1.82 -7.28
CA CYS A 32 3.60 -1.28 -8.61
C CYS A 32 5.03 -0.72 -8.68
N ALA A 33 5.80 -1.13 -9.69
CA ALA A 33 7.13 -0.58 -9.93
C ALA A 33 7.11 0.94 -10.13
N GLY A 34 8.25 1.60 -9.92
CA GLY A 34 8.43 3.02 -10.25
C GLY A 34 7.87 3.34 -11.64
N THR A 35 6.84 4.20 -11.69
CA THR A 35 6.03 4.42 -12.89
C THR A 35 6.13 5.88 -13.32
N PRO A 36 6.86 6.18 -14.42
CA PRO A 36 6.85 7.52 -15.00
C PRO A 36 5.49 7.86 -15.62
N ILE A 37 5.38 9.08 -16.15
CA ILE A 37 4.17 9.53 -16.83
C ILE A 37 3.96 8.68 -18.09
N GLY A 38 2.79 8.07 -18.21
CA GLY A 38 2.31 7.39 -19.41
C GLY A 38 1.03 8.03 -19.92
N HIS A 39 0.67 7.70 -21.16
CA HIS A 39 -0.45 8.34 -21.87
C HIS A 39 -1.61 7.39 -22.19
N THR A 40 -1.53 6.13 -21.78
CA THR A 40 -2.58 5.12 -21.99
C THR A 40 -2.94 4.46 -20.67
N ARG A 41 -4.14 3.89 -20.59
CA ARG A 41 -4.59 3.14 -19.41
C ARG A 41 -3.82 1.83 -19.28
N GLU A 42 -3.60 1.17 -20.40
CA GLU A 42 -2.88 -0.10 -20.54
C GLU A 42 -1.47 0.02 -19.98
N TYR A 43 -0.79 1.15 -20.24
CA TYR A 43 0.52 1.44 -19.66
C TYR A 43 0.56 1.30 -18.13
N TYR A 44 -0.48 1.76 -17.43
CA TYR A 44 -0.56 1.70 -15.97
C TYR A 44 -1.02 0.32 -15.47
N LEU A 45 -1.84 -0.39 -16.24
CA LEU A 45 -2.32 -1.72 -15.87
C LEU A 45 -1.25 -2.81 -16.03
N ASP A 46 -0.38 -2.64 -17.03
CA ASP A 46 0.68 -3.60 -17.37
C ASP A 46 1.97 -3.37 -16.55
N ARG A 47 1.95 -2.46 -15.56
CA ARG A 47 3.11 -2.20 -14.72
C ARG A 47 3.49 -3.45 -13.93
N SER A 48 4.79 -3.75 -13.93
CA SER A 48 5.33 -4.87 -13.17
C SER A 48 5.09 -4.68 -11.67
N ARG A 49 4.88 -5.80 -10.98
CA ARG A 49 4.71 -5.83 -9.53
C ARG A 49 6.00 -6.32 -8.89
N ILE A 50 6.49 -5.61 -7.89
CA ILE A 50 7.76 -5.84 -7.22
C ILE A 50 7.48 -6.27 -5.78
N THR A 51 8.04 -7.39 -5.36
CA THR A 51 8.07 -7.79 -3.94
C THR A 51 9.24 -7.10 -3.26
N GLY A 52 8.99 -6.52 -2.09
CA GLY A 52 10.04 -5.90 -1.28
C GLY A 52 10.43 -4.49 -1.72
N ASP A 53 9.59 -3.80 -2.49
CA ASP A 53 9.86 -2.41 -2.85
C ASP A 53 9.71 -1.47 -1.64
N LEU A 54 10.76 -0.69 -1.38
CA LEU A 54 10.88 0.16 -0.19
C LEU A 54 9.84 1.28 -0.14
N HIS A 55 9.33 1.77 -1.27
CA HIS A 55 8.34 2.85 -1.25
C HIS A 55 7.02 2.42 -0.62
N ASP A 56 6.66 1.14 -0.76
CA ASP A 56 5.45 0.59 -0.17
C ASP A 56 5.70 0.11 1.27
N GLN A 57 6.86 -0.47 1.57
CA GLN A 57 7.24 -0.78 2.96
C GLN A 57 7.18 0.46 3.86
N ALA A 58 7.68 1.60 3.37
CA ALA A 58 7.61 2.87 4.09
C ALA A 58 6.15 3.34 4.29
N SER A 59 5.32 3.21 3.25
CA SER A 59 3.90 3.59 3.28
C SER A 59 3.10 2.70 4.24
N PHE A 60 3.37 1.39 4.26
CA PHE A 60 2.77 0.43 5.18
C PHE A 60 3.06 0.80 6.63
N LEU A 61 4.32 1.09 6.97
CA LEU A 61 4.72 1.50 8.32
C LEU A 61 4.01 2.80 8.75
N TRP A 62 3.85 3.77 7.86
CA TRP A 62 3.07 4.97 8.17
C TRP A 62 1.59 4.68 8.41
N CYS A 63 0.97 3.80 7.63
CA CYS A 63 -0.39 3.35 7.89
C CYS A 63 -0.52 2.66 9.25
N ALA A 64 0.42 1.77 9.60
CA ALA A 64 0.46 1.10 10.89
C ALA A 64 0.49 2.13 12.05
N VAL A 65 1.38 3.11 11.95
CA VAL A 65 1.53 4.19 12.94
C VAL A 65 0.28 5.04 13.06
N ALA A 66 -0.40 5.33 11.94
CA ALA A 66 -1.63 6.12 11.92
C ALA A 66 -2.83 5.36 12.51
N ILE A 67 -2.88 4.03 12.37
CA ILE A 67 -3.97 3.18 12.90
C ILE A 67 -3.80 2.92 14.41
N LEU A 68 -2.56 2.83 14.90
CA LEU A 68 -2.26 2.59 16.32
C LEU A 68 -2.50 3.82 17.21
N ARG A 69 -2.78 4.99 16.64
CA ARG A 69 -3.02 6.26 17.34
C ARG A 69 -4.47 6.70 17.27
#